data_AF-A0A353GDK4-F1
#
_entry.id   AF-A0A353GDK4-F1
#
_cell.length_a   1.000
_cell.length_b   1.000
_cell.length_c   1.000
_cell.angle_alpha   90.00
_cell.angle_beta   90.00
_cell.angle_gamma   90.00
#
_symmetry.space_group_name_H-M   'P 1'
#
loop_
_entity.id
_entity.type
_entity.pdbx_description
1 polymer ?
#
loop_
_entity_poly.entity_id
_entity_poly.type
_entity_poly.pdbx_seq_one_letter_code
_entity_poly.pdbx_strand_id
1 'polypeptide(L)'
;MEIDEDKIDDAVLALLWLTLHNERCAWKGFDWATTDRLHKKGMIGDPVNKSKSLILTDEGLERSEALFRELLGQIESTCKKFTQPMLLPLGRV
;
A
#
# COMPACT_ATOMS: atom_id res chain seq x y z
N MET A 1 10.06 21.05 -3.86
CA MET A 1 10.25 19.59 -3.81
C MET A 1 9.14 19.03 -4.67
N GLU A 2 9.45 18.40 -5.80
CA GLU A 2 8.44 17.74 -6.62
C GLU A 2 8.01 16.47 -5.90
N ILE A 3 6.71 16.37 -5.64
CA ILE A 3 6.09 15.23 -4.98
C ILE A 3 5.22 14.56 -6.03
N ASP A 4 5.43 13.26 -6.20
CA ASP A 4 4.62 12.43 -7.08
C ASP A 4 3.28 12.16 -6.40
N GLU A 5 2.25 12.93 -6.78
CA GLU A 5 0.91 12.82 -6.22
C GLU A 5 0.29 11.43 -6.48
N ASP A 6 0.64 10.78 -7.60
CA ASP A 6 0.12 9.45 -7.91
C ASP A 6 0.65 8.40 -6.94
N LYS A 7 1.93 8.49 -6.55
CA LYS A 7 2.49 7.62 -5.51
C LYS A 7 1.88 7.87 -4.13
N ILE A 8 1.51 9.12 -3.83
CA ILE A 8 0.78 9.43 -2.59
C ILE A 8 -0.61 8.79 -2.64
N ASP A 9 -1.32 8.93 -3.76
CA ASP A 9 -2.64 8.34 -3.94
C ASP A 9 -2.58 6.81 -3.76
N ASP A 10 -1.61 6.14 -4.36
CA ASP A 10 -1.42 4.69 -4.25
C ASP A 10 -1.09 4.26 -2.81
N ALA A 11 -0.22 5.00 -2.11
CA ALA A 11 0.10 4.72 -0.71
C ALA A 11 -1.11 4.92 0.21
N VAL A 12 -1.91 5.97 -0.01
CA VAL A 12 -3.15 6.21 0.74
C VAL A 12 -4.17 5.11 0.44
N LEU A 13 -4.30 4.68 -0.81
CA LEU A 13 -5.19 3.59 -1.19
C LEU A 13 -4.81 2.28 -0.48
N ALA A 14 -3.52 1.95 -0.41
CA ALA A 14 -3.03 0.80 0.37
C ALA A 14 -3.33 0.93 1.88
N LEU A 15 -3.22 2.13 2.46
CA LEU A 15 -3.53 2.35 3.88
C LEU A 15 -5.05 2.31 4.18
N LEU A 16 -5.89 2.66 3.20
CA LEU A 16 -7.35 2.51 3.32
C LEU A 16 -7.72 1.03 3.48
N TRP A 17 -7.03 0.11 2.79
CA TRP A 17 -7.20 -1.34 2.97
C TRP A 17 -6.84 -1.80 4.40
N LEU A 18 -5.77 -1.27 4.99
CA LEU A 18 -5.37 -1.59 6.36
C LEU A 18 -6.43 -1.19 7.40
N THR A 19 -7.08 -0.04 7.18
CA THR A 19 -8.05 0.54 8.12
C THR A 19 -9.50 0.21 7.78
N LEU A 20 -9.68 -0.78 6.92
CA LEU A 20 -10.98 -1.23 6.43
C LEU A 20 -11.77 -1.89 7.56
N HIS A 21 -12.94 -1.35 7.85
CA HIS A 21 -13.91 -1.84 8.82
C HIS A 21 -15.26 -2.03 8.12
N ASN A 22 -16.09 -2.96 8.61
CA ASN A 22 -17.40 -3.28 8.02
C ASN A 22 -17.33 -3.50 6.49
N GLU A 23 -16.41 -4.34 6.03
CA GLU A 23 -16.28 -4.86 4.66
C GLU A 23 -15.89 -3.86 3.57
N ARG A 24 -16.18 -2.56 3.69
CA ARG A 24 -15.86 -1.53 2.67
C ARG A 24 -15.57 -0.13 3.21
N CYS A 25 -15.66 0.10 4.52
CA CYS A 25 -15.55 1.43 5.10
C CYS A 25 -14.14 1.69 5.63
N ALA A 26 -13.52 2.81 5.26
CA ALA A 26 -12.23 3.25 5.80
C ALA A 26 -12.36 4.66 6.41
N TRP A 27 -11.47 5.05 7.31
CA TRP A 27 -11.58 6.34 8.01
C TRP A 27 -11.19 7.52 7.12
N LYS A 28 -11.96 8.61 7.19
CA LYS A 28 -11.74 9.87 6.43
C LYS A 28 -10.55 10.71 6.93
N GLY A 29 -9.58 10.11 7.60
CA GLY A 29 -8.45 10.81 8.24
C GLY A 29 -7.37 11.32 7.27
N PHE A 30 -7.53 11.09 5.97
CA PHE A 30 -6.57 11.49 4.93
C PHE A 30 -6.87 12.87 4.34
N ASP A 31 -5.86 13.45 3.70
CA ASP A 31 -5.98 14.76 3.05
C ASP A 31 -7.12 14.82 2.02
N TRP A 32 -7.81 15.96 1.98
CA TRP A 32 -8.98 16.16 1.13
C TRP A 32 -8.63 16.13 -0.36
N ALA A 33 -7.48 16.69 -0.77
CA ALA A 33 -7.08 16.68 -2.17
C ALA A 33 -6.77 15.25 -2.65
N THR A 34 -6.16 14.43 -1.80
CA THR A 34 -5.86 13.02 -2.09
C THR A 34 -7.14 12.19 -2.24
N THR A 35 -8.10 12.35 -1.32
CA THR A 35 -9.38 11.64 -1.40
C THR A 35 -10.24 12.12 -2.58
N ASP A 36 -10.21 13.41 -2.93
CA ASP A 36 -10.87 13.95 -4.12
C ASP A 36 -10.28 13.37 -5.43
N ARG A 37 -8.95 13.24 -5.53
CA ARG A 37 -8.30 12.57 -6.67
C ARG A 37 -8.67 11.10 -6.77
N LEU A 38 -8.67 10.37 -5.64
CA LEU A 38 -9.09 8.96 -5.62
C LEU A 38 -10.56 8.77 -6.00
N HIS A 39 -11.44 9.70 -5.62
CA HIS A 39 -12.84 9.70 -6.04
C HIS A 39 -12.97 9.98 -7.54
N LYS A 40 -12.22 10.96 -8.07
CA LYS A 40 -12.16 11.22 -9.52
C LYS A 40 -11.63 10.02 -10.31
N LYS A 41 -10.74 9.22 -9.72
CA LYS A 41 -10.24 7.95 -10.28
C LYS A 41 -11.24 6.78 -10.15
N GLY A 42 -12.37 6.96 -9.46
CA GLY A 42 -13.38 5.91 -9.26
C GLY A 42 -13.03 4.86 -8.20
N MET A 43 -11.97 5.06 -7.44
CA MET A 43 -11.47 4.09 -6.46
C MET A 43 -12.24 4.14 -5.14
N ILE A 44 -12.77 5.31 -4.78
CA ILE A 44 -13.59 5.50 -3.58
C ILE A 44 -14.91 6.15 -3.94
N GLY A 45 -15.93 5.95 -3.11
CA GLY A 45 -17.20 6.65 -3.18
C GLY A 45 -17.09 8.10 -2.72
N ASP A 46 -18.20 8.84 -2.83
CA ASP A 46 -18.24 10.29 -2.63
C ASP A 46 -17.66 10.74 -1.27
N PRO A 47 -16.50 11.42 -1.24
CA PRO A 47 -15.86 11.90 -0.03
C PRO A 47 -16.56 13.13 0.56
N VAL A 48 -17.51 13.76 -0.13
CA VAL A 48 -18.22 14.96 0.33
C VAL A 48 -19.28 14.65 1.39
N ASN A 49 -19.68 13.38 1.53
CA ASN A 49 -20.70 13.01 2.49
C ASN A 49 -20.26 13.30 3.95
N LYS A 50 -21.23 13.63 4.82
CA LYS A 50 -21.05 13.88 6.26
C LYS A 50 -20.61 12.63 7.04
N SER A 51 -20.55 11.49 6.38
CA SER A 51 -20.08 10.23 6.92
C SER A 51 -18.61 10.32 7.36
N LYS A 52 -18.32 9.74 8.53
CA LYS A 52 -16.94 9.59 9.03
C LYS A 52 -16.13 8.52 8.27
N SER A 53 -16.81 7.77 7.41
CA SER A 53 -16.26 6.63 6.67
C SER A 53 -16.33 6.88 5.16
N LEU A 54 -15.25 6.54 4.46
CA LEU A 54 -15.16 6.45 3.00
C LEU A 54 -15.48 5.02 2.59
N ILE A 55 -16.27 4.86 1.53
CA ILE A 55 -16.62 3.54 1.00
C ILE A 55 -15.71 3.26 -0.20
N LEU A 56 -15.04 2.12 -0.23
CA LEU A 56 -14.29 1.68 -1.40
C LEU A 56 -15.24 1.07 -2.45
N THR A 57 -14.99 1.38 -3.72
CA THR A 57 -15.63 0.69 -4.85
C THR A 57 -15.02 -0.71 -5.00
N ASP A 58 -15.63 -1.59 -5.78
CA ASP A 58 -15.07 -2.94 -6.01
C ASP A 58 -13.67 -2.85 -6.65
N GLU A 59 -13.48 -1.95 -7.61
CA GLU A 59 -12.17 -1.68 -8.23
C GLU A 59 -11.16 -1.11 -7.23
N GLY A 60 -11.60 -0.15 -6.41
CA GLY A 60 -10.75 0.41 -5.35
C GLY A 60 -10.33 -0.62 -4.33
N LEU A 61 -11.21 -1.58 -4.01
CA LEU A 61 -10.92 -2.67 -3.09
C LEU A 61 -9.82 -3.58 -3.63
N GLU A 62 -9.98 -4.10 -4.85
CA GLU A 62 -8.97 -4.96 -5.49
C GLU A 62 -7.63 -4.25 -5.63
N ARG A 63 -7.66 -2.98 -6.06
CA ARG A 63 -6.44 -2.19 -6.23
C ARG A 63 -5.77 -1.86 -4.90
N SER A 64 -6.55 -1.57 -3.86
CA SER A 64 -6.03 -1.32 -2.51
C SER A 64 -5.34 -2.55 -1.92
N GLU A 65 -5.90 -3.75 -2.13
CA GLU A 65 -5.26 -5.00 -1.71
C GLU A 65 -3.97 -5.27 -2.49
N ALA A 66 -3.99 -5.09 -3.81
CA ALA A 66 -2.81 -5.27 -4.65
C ALA A 66 -1.66 -4.33 -4.24
N LEU A 67 -1.95 -3.03 -4.07
CA LEU A 67 -0.98 -2.04 -3.62
C LEU A 67 -0.51 -2.31 -2.19
N PHE A 68 -1.38 -2.78 -1.31
CA PHE A 68 -0.98 -3.17 0.04
C PHE A 68 0.05 -4.32 0.00
N ARG A 69 -0.16 -5.33 -0.86
CA ARG A 69 0.80 -6.43 -1.04
C ARG A 69 2.10 -5.96 -1.71
N GLU A 70 2.04 -5.03 -2.64
CA GLU A 70 3.22 -4.50 -3.35
C GLU A 70 4.07 -3.59 -2.47
N LEU A 71 3.44 -2.68 -1.73
CA LEU A 71 4.11 -1.64 -0.93
C LEU A 71 4.44 -2.08 0.49
N LEU A 72 3.57 -2.90 1.11
CA LEU A 72 3.63 -3.27 2.53
C LEU A 72 3.70 -4.78 2.75
N GLY A 73 3.56 -5.60 1.70
CA GLY A 73 3.82 -7.03 1.79
C GLY A 73 5.29 -7.29 2.04
N GLN A 74 5.61 -7.98 3.14
CA GLN A 74 6.95 -8.54 3.31
C GLN A 74 7.14 -9.64 2.26
N ILE A 75 7.76 -9.30 1.13
CA ILE A 75 8.66 -10.27 0.51
C ILE A 75 9.78 -10.41 1.52
N GLU A 76 9.82 -11.53 2.22
CA GLU A 76 11.06 -12.00 2.82
C GLU A 76 12.15 -11.84 1.76
N SER A 77 12.99 -10.83 1.93
CA SER A 77 14.24 -10.70 1.20
C SER A 77 15.25 -11.72 1.76
N THR A 78 14.83 -12.98 1.92
CA THR A 78 15.69 -14.12 2.19
C THR A 78 16.15 -14.73 0.87
N CYS A 79 16.63 -13.89 -0.04
CA CYS A 79 17.38 -14.36 -1.21
C CYS A 79 18.34 -13.29 -1.75
N LYS A 80 19.06 -12.61 -0.86
CA LYS A 80 20.39 -12.08 -1.20
C LYS A 80 21.47 -12.90 -0.50
N LYS A 81 21.86 -13.98 -1.20
CA LYS A 81 23.26 -14.41 -1.40
C LYS A 81 24.22 -14.11 -0.25
N PHE A 82 24.43 -15.08 0.63
CA PHE A 82 25.75 -15.27 1.27
C PHE A 82 26.36 -16.57 0.72
N THR A 83 26.84 -16.47 -0.52
CA THR A 83 27.82 -17.41 -1.05
C THR A 83 29.12 -17.19 -0.28
N GLN A 84 29.36 -17.97 0.77
CA GLN A 84 30.72 -18.23 1.22
C GLN A 84 31.14 -19.58 0.64
N PRO A 85 32.09 -19.63 -0.31
CA PRO A 85 32.82 -20.87 -0.53
C PRO A 85 33.69 -21.08 0.71
N MET A 86 33.36 -22.11 1.48
CA MET A 86 34.24 -22.65 2.52
C MET A 86 35.48 -23.23 1.85
N LEU A 87 36.45 -22.38 1.52
CA LEU A 87 37.79 -22.77 1.15
C LEU A 87 38.60 -22.89 2.44
N LEU A 88 38.56 -24.07 3.06
CA LEU A 88 39.47 -24.43 4.14
C LEU A 88 40.88 -24.61 3.52
N PRO A 89 41.91 -23.86 3.97
CA PRO A 89 43.28 -24.25 3.70
C PRO A 89 43.66 -25.34 4.70
N LEU A 90 43.60 -26.61 4.28
CA LEU A 90 44.34 -27.67 4.98
C LEU A 90 45.81 -27.61 4.55
N GLY A 91 46.55 -26.68 5.15
CA GLY A 91 48.02 -26.71 5.29
C GLY A 91 48.34 -26.66 6.78
N ARG A 92 48.68 -27.79 7.40
CA ARG A 92 50.05 -28.29 7.62
C ARG A 92 50.80 -27.52 8.71
N VAL A 93 50.84 -28.07 9.93
CA VAL A 93 52.05 -28.41 10.70
C VAL A 93 51.71 -29.45 11.77
#